data_AF-X1N316-F1
#
_entry.id   AF-X1N316-F1
#
_cell.length_a   1.000
_cell.length_b   1.000
_cell.length_c   1.000
_cell.angle_alpha   90.00
_cell.angle_beta   90.00
_cell.angle_gamma   90.00
#
_symmetry.space_group_name_H-M   'P 1'
#
loop_
_entity.id
_entity.type
_entity.pdbx_description
1 polymer ?
#
loop_
_entity_poly.entity_id
_entity_poly.type
_entity_poly.pdbx_seq_one_letter_code
_entity_poly.pdbx_strand_id
1 'polypeptide(L)'
;PHGSKYRRGLLGRKDHEEDWYVIDARTGKHVYAGPGPEHLFISAETMEEAMVMIPKLCIRPSDTTKGRAIKLTHYIDLHRKFYGIMPDDIHLFVRSAADIPITMKDEVIGILKEKGWKEGEFPDPTLLPRLIRVRKE
;
A
#
# COMPACT_ATOMS: atom_id res chain seq x y z
N PRO A 1 10.62 12.56 18.49
CA PRO A 1 9.91 13.74 17.90
C PRO A 1 8.78 14.25 18.82
N HIS A 2 8.37 15.53 18.73
CA HIS A 2 7.34 16.10 19.62
C HIS A 2 5.93 15.51 19.45
N GLY A 3 5.60 14.99 18.26
CA GLY A 3 4.28 14.39 17.99
C GLY A 3 3.95 13.18 18.87
N SER A 4 4.95 12.45 19.37
CA SER A 4 4.71 11.31 20.29
C SER A 4 4.13 11.73 21.64
N LYS A 5 4.23 13.02 22.01
CA LYS A 5 3.68 13.57 23.26
C LYS A 5 2.15 13.51 23.32
N TYR A 6 1.47 13.33 22.18
CA TYR A 6 0.02 13.12 22.12
C TYR A 6 -0.42 11.71 22.59
N ARG A 7 0.52 10.86 23.03
CA ARG A 7 0.30 9.55 23.71
C ARG A 7 -0.40 8.47 22.90
N ARG A 8 -0.86 8.76 21.68
CA ARG A 8 -1.55 7.80 20.80
C ARG A 8 -0.97 7.86 19.39
N GLY A 9 -0.73 6.69 18.82
CA GLY A 9 -0.59 6.50 17.38
C GLY A 9 -1.70 5.58 16.88
N LEU A 10 -2.02 5.66 15.59
CA LEU A 10 -2.90 4.73 14.89
C LEU A 10 -2.06 4.03 13.82
N LEU A 11 -1.34 3.01 14.29
CA LEU A 11 -0.39 2.24 13.51
C LEU A 11 -1.05 0.93 13.07
N GLY A 12 -1.14 0.70 11.76
CA GLY A 12 -1.48 -0.61 11.21
C GLY A 12 -0.32 -1.60 11.30
N ARG A 13 -0.66 -2.89 11.23
CA ARG A 13 0.27 -4.01 11.26
C ARG A 13 0.33 -4.68 9.90
N LYS A 14 1.34 -4.33 9.10
CA LYS A 14 1.53 -4.90 7.76
C LYS A 14 1.79 -6.41 7.75
N ASP A 15 2.16 -6.97 8.91
CA ASP A 15 2.38 -8.39 9.15
C ASP A 15 1.09 -9.21 9.41
N HIS A 16 -0.04 -8.56 9.72
CA HIS A 16 -1.35 -9.22 9.87
C HIS A 16 -2.19 -9.03 8.60
N GLU A 17 -2.22 -10.05 7.75
CA GLU A 17 -2.93 -10.01 6.47
C GLU A 17 -4.44 -9.79 6.65
N GLU A 18 -5.03 -10.37 7.70
CA GLU A 18 -6.45 -10.32 8.02
C GLU A 18 -7.00 -8.90 8.24
N ASP A 19 -6.15 -7.97 8.69
CA ASP A 19 -6.52 -6.57 8.94
C ASP A 19 -6.72 -5.76 7.66
N TRP A 20 -6.27 -6.29 6.50
CA TRP A 20 -6.21 -5.58 5.23
C TRP A 20 -7.25 -6.06 4.20
N TYR A 21 -8.27 -6.80 4.65
CA TYR A 21 -9.40 -7.16 3.80
C TYR A 21 -10.48 -6.09 3.80
N VAL A 22 -10.98 -5.77 2.61
CA VAL A 22 -12.11 -4.87 2.38
C VAL A 22 -13.20 -5.60 1.62
N ILE A 23 -14.37 -4.99 1.49
CA ILE A 23 -15.46 -5.52 0.67
C ILE A 23 -15.34 -4.92 -0.73
N ASP A 24 -15.41 -5.73 -1.78
CA ASP A 24 -15.66 -5.22 -3.13
C ASP A 24 -17.14 -4.87 -3.25
N ALA A 25 -17.47 -3.59 -3.39
CA ALA A 25 -18.85 -3.11 -3.49
C ALA A 25 -19.60 -3.72 -4.68
N ARG A 26 -18.92 -4.17 -5.73
CA ARG A 26 -19.54 -4.77 -6.92
C ARG A 26 -19.98 -6.21 -6.71
N THR A 27 -19.29 -6.96 -5.86
CA THR A 27 -19.52 -8.42 -5.71
C THR A 27 -19.91 -8.82 -4.29
N GLY A 28 -19.67 -7.97 -3.29
CA GLY A 28 -19.83 -8.27 -1.87
C GLY A 28 -18.76 -9.21 -1.29
N LYS A 29 -17.75 -9.60 -2.08
CA LYS A 29 -16.67 -10.48 -1.62
C LYS A 29 -15.63 -9.71 -0.80
N HIS A 30 -15.01 -10.40 0.15
CA HIS A 30 -13.83 -9.89 0.84
C HIS A 30 -12.62 -10.05 -0.08
N VAL A 31 -11.87 -8.97 -0.22
CA VAL A 31 -10.73 -8.86 -1.13
C VAL A 31 -9.57 -8.18 -0.39
N TYR A 32 -8.37 -8.67 -0.61
CA TYR A 32 -7.17 -8.11 0.00
C TYR A 32 -6.85 -6.74 -0.65
N ALA A 33 -6.76 -5.70 0.16
CA ALA A 33 -6.50 -4.32 -0.29
C ALA A 33 -5.06 -3.85 -0.03
N GLY A 34 -4.31 -4.59 0.80
CA GLY A 34 -2.97 -4.25 1.24
C GLY A 34 -2.90 -3.07 2.20
N PRO A 35 -1.71 -2.81 2.79
CA PRO A 35 -1.48 -1.76 3.79
C PRO A 35 -1.43 -0.33 3.21
N GLY A 36 -2.46 0.08 2.47
CA GLY A 36 -2.52 1.38 1.78
C GLY A 36 -3.70 2.27 2.20
N PRO A 37 -3.54 3.22 3.15
CA PRO A 37 -2.33 3.54 3.91
C PRO A 37 -2.12 2.63 5.14
N GLU A 38 -0.85 2.40 5.51
CA GLU A 38 -0.49 1.55 6.64
C GLU A 38 -0.82 2.19 7.99
N HIS A 39 -0.68 3.51 8.09
CA HIS A 39 -0.89 4.25 9.33
C HIS A 39 -1.84 5.41 9.09
N LEU A 40 -2.73 5.65 10.06
CA LEU A 40 -3.61 6.82 10.06
C LEU A 40 -2.99 7.98 10.84
N PHE A 41 -2.22 7.67 11.89
CA PHE A 41 -1.59 8.68 12.73
C PHE A 41 -0.26 8.16 13.28
N ILE A 42 0.84 8.73 12.79
CA ILE A 42 2.22 8.38 13.15
C ILE A 42 3.05 9.65 13.35
N SER A 43 4.13 9.56 14.12
CA SER A 43 5.15 10.60 14.23
C SER A 43 6.45 10.12 13.59
N ALA A 44 6.97 10.89 12.64
CA ALA A 44 8.32 10.72 12.10
C ALA A 44 9.35 11.32 13.07
N GLU A 45 10.49 10.65 13.25
CA GLU A 45 11.63 11.16 14.01
C GLU A 45 12.43 12.20 13.22
N THR A 46 12.67 11.96 11.92
CA THR A 46 13.42 12.88 11.06
C THR A 46 12.63 13.34 9.84
N MET A 47 13.13 14.39 9.17
CA MET A 47 12.54 14.87 7.92
C MET A 47 12.64 13.80 6.83
N GLU A 48 13.78 13.12 6.73
CA GLU A 48 14.04 12.06 5.76
C GLU A 48 13.02 10.92 5.90
N GLU A 49 12.74 10.51 7.14
CA GLU A 49 11.70 9.52 7.42
C GLU A 49 10.31 9.99 7.02
N ALA A 50 9.96 11.24 7.35
CA ALA A 50 8.70 11.82 6.90
C ALA A 50 8.60 11.85 5.37
N MET A 51 9.67 12.23 4.67
CA MET A 51 9.70 12.30 3.21
C MET A 51 9.50 10.93 2.55
N VAL A 52 9.98 9.85 3.15
CA VAL A 52 9.75 8.48 2.65
C VAL A 52 8.35 7.97 3.03
N MET A 53 7.84 8.31 4.21
CA MET A 53 6.50 7.87 4.66
C MET A 53 5.36 8.54 3.87
N ILE A 54 5.50 9.82 3.49
CA ILE A 54 4.46 10.55 2.75
C ILE A 54 3.99 9.82 1.48
N PRO A 55 4.86 9.45 0.50
CA PRO A 55 4.43 8.75 -0.70
C PRO A 55 3.85 7.36 -0.40
N LYS A 56 4.42 6.62 0.56
CA LYS A 56 3.92 5.32 1.01
C LYS A 56 2.48 5.43 1.52
N LEU A 57 2.23 6.39 2.41
CA LEU A 57 0.91 6.66 2.99
C LEU A 57 -0.06 7.34 2.00
N CYS A 58 0.38 7.69 0.79
CA CYS A 58 -0.49 8.14 -0.29
C CYS A 58 -1.03 6.99 -1.16
N ILE A 59 -0.52 5.77 -1.04
CA ILE A 59 -1.00 4.60 -1.80
C ILE A 59 -2.43 4.25 -1.36
N ARG A 60 -3.31 3.96 -2.32
CA ARG A 60 -4.72 3.61 -2.06
C ARG A 60 -5.11 2.33 -2.81
N PRO A 61 -6.05 1.52 -2.29
CA PRO A 61 -6.46 0.29 -2.95
C PRO A 61 -7.12 0.55 -4.32
N SER A 62 -7.77 1.71 -4.46
CA SER A 62 -8.45 2.17 -5.68
C SER A 62 -7.54 2.85 -6.71
N ASP A 63 -6.23 2.94 -6.47
CA ASP A 63 -5.30 3.54 -7.44
C ASP A 63 -5.41 2.86 -8.80
N THR A 64 -5.50 3.62 -9.89
CA THR A 64 -5.36 3.04 -11.24
C THR A 64 -3.94 2.49 -11.42
N THR A 65 -3.76 1.60 -12.39
CA THR A 65 -2.44 1.02 -12.71
C THR A 65 -1.35 2.09 -12.91
N LYS A 66 -1.66 3.13 -13.70
CA LYS A 66 -0.74 4.25 -13.92
C LYS A 66 -0.50 5.07 -12.65
N GLY A 67 -1.57 5.34 -11.88
CA GLY A 67 -1.46 6.09 -10.62
C GLY A 67 -0.62 5.36 -9.58
N ARG A 68 -0.77 4.03 -9.47
CA ARG A 68 0.03 3.19 -8.59
C ARG A 68 1.49 3.18 -9.02
N ALA A 69 1.77 3.02 -10.31
CA ALA A 69 3.14 3.07 -10.83
C ALA A 69 3.83 4.39 -10.44
N ILE A 70 3.17 5.55 -10.61
CA ILE A 70 3.72 6.85 -10.22
C ILE A 70 4.01 6.91 -8.71
N LYS A 71 3.08 6.45 -7.88
CA LYS A 71 3.28 6.43 -6.41
C LYS A 71 4.42 5.50 -5.98
N LEU A 72 4.53 4.34 -6.61
CA LEU A 72 5.63 3.40 -6.37
C LEU A 72 6.97 3.99 -6.80
N THR A 73 7.04 4.66 -7.97
CA THR A 73 8.25 5.37 -8.39
C THR A 73 8.70 6.35 -7.31
N HIS A 74 7.80 7.22 -6.83
CA HIS A 74 8.15 8.20 -5.81
C HIS A 74 8.56 7.55 -4.49
N TYR A 75 7.88 6.48 -4.07
CA TYR A 75 8.23 5.76 -2.86
C TYR A 75 9.64 5.16 -2.96
N ILE A 76 9.95 4.47 -4.05
CA ILE A 76 11.26 3.86 -4.29
C ILE A 76 12.35 4.93 -4.40
N ASP A 77 12.12 5.98 -5.18
CA ASP A 77 13.09 7.06 -5.39
C ASP A 77 13.46 7.75 -4.07
N LEU A 78 12.46 8.07 -3.24
CA LEU A 78 12.70 8.73 -1.95
C LEU A 78 13.37 7.77 -0.96
N HIS A 79 12.97 6.49 -0.96
CA HIS A 79 13.61 5.48 -0.12
C HIS A 79 15.09 5.30 -0.49
N ARG A 80 15.42 5.26 -1.79
CA ARG A 80 16.81 5.19 -2.26
C ARG A 80 17.58 6.47 -1.95
N LYS A 81 16.97 7.63 -2.16
CA LYS A 81 17.61 8.92 -1.92
C LYS A 81 18.00 9.11 -0.45
N PHE A 82 17.12 8.72 0.47
CA PHE A 82 17.30 8.99 1.89
C PHE A 82 17.90 7.80 2.68
N TYR A 83 17.63 6.56 2.27
CA TYR A 83 18.10 5.35 2.96
C TYR A 83 19.11 4.52 2.16
N GLY A 84 19.30 4.81 0.86
CA GLY A 84 20.27 4.10 0.02
C GLY A 84 19.87 2.68 -0.38
N ILE A 85 18.67 2.23 -0.01
CA ILE A 85 18.19 0.85 -0.22
C ILE A 85 16.79 0.84 -0.87
N MET A 86 16.35 -0.33 -1.34
CA MET A 86 14.96 -0.53 -1.81
C MET A 86 14.01 -0.75 -0.63
N PRO A 87 12.73 -0.32 -0.69
CA PRO A 87 11.72 -0.72 0.28
C PRO A 87 11.59 -2.23 0.43
N ASP A 88 11.57 -2.72 1.66
CA ASP A 88 11.43 -4.14 2.00
C ASP A 88 10.02 -4.70 1.74
N ASP A 89 9.03 -3.81 1.70
CA ASP A 89 7.60 -4.11 1.65
C ASP A 89 6.91 -3.73 0.33
N ILE A 90 7.70 -3.43 -0.71
CA ILE A 90 7.16 -3.05 -2.04
C ILE A 90 6.17 -4.08 -2.59
N HIS A 91 6.39 -5.37 -2.29
CA HIS A 91 5.55 -6.49 -2.71
C HIS A 91 4.11 -6.40 -2.17
N LEU A 92 3.89 -5.69 -1.06
CA LEU A 92 2.55 -5.47 -0.50
C LEU A 92 1.74 -4.43 -1.29
N PHE A 93 2.39 -3.65 -2.15
CA PHE A 93 1.78 -2.52 -2.88
C PHE A 93 1.66 -2.76 -4.39
N VAL A 94 2.13 -3.90 -4.90
CA VAL A 94 1.99 -4.30 -6.30
C VAL A 94 0.84 -5.29 -6.41
N ARG A 95 -0.19 -4.98 -7.22
CA ARG A 95 -1.32 -5.92 -7.45
C ARG A 95 -1.13 -6.73 -8.73
N SER A 96 -0.54 -6.13 -9.75
CA SER A 96 -0.23 -6.76 -11.04
C SER A 96 1.10 -6.26 -11.56
N ALA A 97 1.68 -6.96 -12.54
CA ALA A 97 2.91 -6.52 -13.20
C ALA A 97 2.79 -5.14 -13.88
N ALA A 98 1.56 -4.68 -14.13
CA ALA A 98 1.29 -3.39 -14.74
C ALA A 98 1.41 -2.22 -13.74
N ASP A 99 1.30 -2.48 -12.43
CA ASP A 99 1.52 -1.47 -11.39
C ASP A 99 3.02 -1.09 -11.26
N ILE A 100 3.92 -1.89 -11.83
CA ILE A 100 5.37 -1.73 -11.65
C ILE A 100 5.89 -0.59 -12.54
N PRO A 101 6.69 0.36 -11.98
CA PRO A 101 7.38 1.37 -12.78
C PRO A 101 8.25 0.75 -13.87
N ILE A 102 8.10 1.23 -15.12
CA ILE A 102 8.78 0.66 -16.29
C ILE A 102 10.31 0.65 -16.12
N THR A 103 10.88 1.72 -15.55
CA THR A 103 12.32 1.88 -15.35
C THR A 103 12.92 0.96 -14.30
N MET A 104 12.08 0.37 -13.43
CA MET A 104 12.51 -0.48 -12.30
C MET A 104 11.93 -1.89 -12.40
N LYS A 105 11.41 -2.26 -13.57
CA LYS A 105 10.58 -3.45 -13.74
C LYS A 105 11.31 -4.74 -13.38
N ASP A 106 12.53 -4.92 -13.88
CA ASP A 106 13.27 -6.16 -13.68
C ASP A 106 13.64 -6.38 -12.21
N GLU A 107 14.05 -5.32 -11.53
CA GLU A 107 14.42 -5.35 -10.11
C GLU A 107 13.21 -5.63 -9.22
N VAL A 108 12.10 -4.92 -9.43
CA VAL A 108 10.87 -5.15 -8.65
C VAL A 108 10.35 -6.57 -8.89
N ILE A 109 10.35 -7.06 -10.14
CA ILE A 109 9.96 -8.45 -10.43
C ILE A 109 10.86 -9.46 -9.70
N GLY A 110 12.16 -9.20 -9.59
CA GLY A 110 13.08 -10.01 -8.80
C GLY A 110 12.64 -10.13 -7.34
N ILE A 111 12.33 -8.99 -6.72
CA ILE A 111 11.85 -8.93 -5.33
C ILE A 111 10.51 -9.65 -5.16
N LEU A 112 9.57 -9.46 -6.09
CA LEU A 112 8.27 -10.13 -6.05
C LEU A 112 8.43 -11.66 -6.08
N LYS A 113 9.34 -12.17 -6.93
CA LYS A 113 9.63 -13.61 -6.99
C LYS A 113 10.24 -14.14 -5.70
N GLU A 114 11.21 -13.42 -5.13
CA GLU A 114 11.84 -13.79 -3.85
C GLU A 114 10.83 -13.83 -2.70
N LYS A 115 9.87 -12.90 -2.70
CA LYS A 115 8.79 -12.82 -1.70
C LYS A 115 7.62 -13.77 -1.96
N GLY A 116 7.67 -14.60 -3.00
CA GLY A 116 6.58 -15.53 -3.33
C GLY A 116 5.27 -14.82 -3.69
N TRP A 117 5.35 -13.60 -4.20
CA TRP A 117 4.21 -12.75 -4.52
C TRP A 117 3.30 -13.38 -5.58
N LYS A 118 2.00 -13.14 -5.45
CA LYS A 118 0.96 -13.58 -6.40
C LYS A 118 0.14 -12.37 -6.85
N GLU A 119 -0.31 -12.43 -8.10
CA GLU A 119 -1.15 -11.38 -8.66
C GLU A 119 -2.48 -11.30 -7.90
N GLY A 120 -2.84 -10.08 -7.53
CA GLY A 120 -4.05 -9.76 -6.77
C GLY A 120 -5.15 -9.16 -7.65
N GLU A 121 -6.32 -8.96 -7.06
CA GLU A 121 -7.47 -8.38 -7.75
C GLU A 121 -7.48 -6.84 -7.67
N PHE A 122 -8.24 -6.20 -8.57
CA PHE A 122 -8.51 -4.77 -8.53
C PHE A 122 -9.93 -4.53 -7.99
N PRO A 123 -10.09 -4.22 -6.69
CA PRO A 123 -11.41 -4.11 -6.09
C PRO A 123 -12.06 -2.74 -6.32
N ASP A 124 -13.38 -2.64 -6.12
CA ASP A 124 -14.09 -1.38 -5.82
C ASP A 124 -14.28 -1.32 -4.29
N PRO A 125 -13.28 -0.84 -3.53
CA PRO A 125 -13.15 -1.11 -2.11
C PRO A 125 -14.15 -0.30 -1.27
N THR A 126 -14.80 -0.97 -0.31
CA THR A 126 -15.61 -0.34 0.73
C THR A 126 -15.43 -1.06 2.07
N LEU A 127 -15.54 -0.31 3.16
CA LEU A 127 -15.65 -0.84 4.52
C LEU A 127 -17.11 -0.90 5.01
N LEU A 128 -18.06 -0.48 4.15
CA LEU A 128 -19.46 -0.29 4.52
C LEU A 128 -20.34 -1.31 3.78
N PRO A 129 -20.89 -2.32 4.48
CA PRO A 129 -21.75 -3.34 3.86
C PRO A 129 -22.98 -2.76 3.13
N ARG A 130 -23.50 -1.63 3.61
CA ARG A 130 -24.64 -0.93 2.98
C ARG A 130 -24.36 -0.41 1.56
N LEU A 131 -23.10 -0.37 1.13
CA LEU A 131 -22.70 0.08 -0.20
C LEU A 131 -22.54 -1.08 -1.20
N ILE A 132 -22.77 -2.33 -0.79
CA ILE A 132 -22.75 -3.48 -1.69
C ILE A 132 -23.90 -3.36 -2.70
N ARG A 133 -23.56 -3.43 -3.98
CA ARG A 133 -24.49 -3.22 -5.11
C ARG A 133 -25.32 -4.45 -5.43
N VAL A 134 -24.82 -5.64 -5.10
CA VAL A 134 -25.55 -6.91 -5.27
C VAL A 134 -26.60 -7.01 -4.17
N ARG A 135 -27.87 -7.12 -4.56
CA ARG A 135 -28.95 -7.47 -3.62
C ARG A 135 -28.87 -8.97 -3.34
N LYS A 136 -28.85 -9.38 -2.08
CA LYS A 136 -29.19 -10.75 -1.72
C LYS A 136 -30.67 -10.93 -2.06
N GLU A 137 -30.98 -11.86 -2.96
CA GLU A 137 -32.34 -12.35 -3.17
C GLU A 137 -32.91 -12.97 -1.88
#